data_AF-A0A368F6J2-F1
#
_entry.id   AF-A0A368F6J2-F1
#
_cell.length_a   1.000
_cell.length_b   1.000
_cell.length_c   1.000
_cell.angle_alpha   90.00
_cell.angle_beta   90.00
_cell.angle_gamma   90.00
#
_symmetry.space_group_name_H-M   'P 1'
#
loop_
_entity.id
_entity.type
_entity.pdbx_description
1 polymer ?
#
loop_
_entity_poly.entity_id
_entity_poly.type
_entity_poly.pdbx_seq_one_letter_code
_entity_poly.pdbx_strand_id
1 'polypeptide(L)'
;MFPRGFVRFLQEREELDVEILTFEKFIRLYNKICPRSEVQELFVKLSGQKEYLTRDRLTNFLNEEQRDPRLNEILFPFFDNTRTQVLISKYEQDNNYIDNGKMSGDAFLRFLMSDENSPVFLDRIDMHQDMDQPLCHYYINSSHNTYLTGRQYGGKSSSEIYRQVLLSGCRCIELDCWDGTGENKGEPIITHGKAMCTDVFFKDVLYQIRDTAFARSDFPVILSFENHCSKSNQLKMAKYCMDIFGDMLLTKPLDDFPLEPGVPLPSPNRLRRKILIKNKRLKPEIEKHQLDQFLREGKLDEEDEIAETPEVVGEDSVSPRKFSFLLLLVNGYFLKCGNALH
;
A
#
# COMPACT_ATOMS: atom_id res chain seq x y z
N MET A 1 53.49 -21.44 -42.87
CA MET A 1 52.70 -22.06 -41.79
C MET A 1 52.98 -21.26 -40.52
N PHE A 2 52.15 -20.26 -40.21
CA PHE A 2 52.32 -19.41 -39.02
C PHE A 2 51.64 -20.09 -37.82
N PRO A 3 52.32 -20.31 -36.67
CA PRO A 3 51.63 -20.71 -35.46
C PRO A 3 50.96 -19.47 -34.86
N ARG A 4 49.63 -19.45 -34.87
CA ARG A 4 48.80 -18.48 -34.16
C ARG A 4 48.87 -18.78 -32.66
N GLY A 5 49.73 -18.04 -31.94
CA GLY A 5 49.67 -17.95 -30.49
C GLY A 5 48.47 -17.10 -30.08
N PHE A 6 47.36 -17.73 -29.70
CA PHE A 6 46.25 -17.07 -29.03
C PHE A 6 46.68 -16.79 -27.58
N VAL A 7 47.24 -15.60 -27.33
CA VAL A 7 47.44 -15.11 -25.95
C VAL A 7 46.06 -14.76 -25.41
N ARG A 8 45.52 -15.63 -24.56
CA ARG A 8 44.35 -15.35 -23.74
C ARG A 8 44.79 -14.30 -22.72
N PHE A 9 44.40 -13.04 -22.90
CA PHE A 9 44.46 -12.05 -21.82
C PHE A 9 43.47 -12.50 -20.75
N LEU A 10 43.96 -13.29 -19.80
CA LEU A 10 43.29 -13.47 -18.52
C LEU A 10 43.45 -12.13 -17.80
N GLN A 11 42.38 -11.35 -17.79
CA GLN A 11 42.29 -10.15 -16.96
C GLN A 11 42.38 -10.64 -15.51
N GLU A 12 43.54 -10.47 -14.88
CA GLU A 12 43.73 -10.75 -13.46
C GLU A 12 42.66 -9.94 -12.72
N ARG A 13 41.75 -10.64 -12.04
CA ARG A 13 40.80 -10.00 -11.14
C ARG A 13 41.59 -9.67 -9.88
N GLU A 14 42.20 -8.49 -9.85
CA GLU A 14 42.77 -7.95 -8.63
C GLU A 14 41.63 -7.65 -7.66
N GLU A 15 41.65 -8.33 -6.51
CA GLU A 15 40.71 -8.12 -5.42
C GLU A 15 41.30 -7.08 -4.45
N LEU A 16 40.50 -6.09 -4.07
CA LEU A 16 40.87 -5.11 -3.04
C LEU A 16 40.50 -5.65 -1.67
N ASP A 17 41.45 -5.58 -0.73
CA ASP A 17 41.17 -5.86 0.67
C ASP A 17 40.12 -4.87 1.22
N VAL A 18 39.13 -5.40 1.94
CA VAL A 18 38.05 -4.63 2.57
C VAL A 18 38.61 -3.60 3.54
N GLU A 19 39.72 -3.90 4.23
CA GLU A 19 40.37 -2.95 5.15
C GLU A 19 40.96 -1.74 4.40
N ILE A 20 41.34 -1.92 3.13
CA ILE A 20 41.91 -0.86 2.30
C ILE A 20 40.80 0.05 1.77
N LEU A 21 39.61 -0.48 1.44
CA LEU A 21 38.49 0.28 0.86
C LEU A 21 37.57 0.88 1.93
N THR A 22 38.09 1.86 2.67
CA THR A 22 37.26 2.66 3.59
C THR A 22 36.22 3.49 2.83
N PHE A 23 35.12 3.87 3.50
CA PHE A 23 34.08 4.72 2.90
C PHE A 23 34.64 6.03 2.33
N GLU A 24 35.61 6.65 3.01
CA GLU A 24 36.26 7.87 2.53
C GLU A 24 37.02 7.66 1.21
N LYS A 25 37.75 6.55 1.09
CA LYS A 25 38.45 6.18 -0.15
C LYS A 25 37.46 5.84 -1.26
N PHE A 26 36.34 5.20 -0.92
CA PHE A 26 35.26 4.94 -1.87
C PHE A 26 34.64 6.24 -2.41
N ILE A 27 34.33 7.22 -1.56
CA ILE A 27 33.81 8.53 -1.99
C ILE A 27 34.82 9.26 -2.88
N ARG A 28 36.11 9.22 -2.54
CA ARG A 28 37.17 9.79 -3.38
C ARG A 28 37.24 9.12 -4.75
N LEU A 29 37.07 7.81 -4.81
CA LEU A 29 37.02 7.06 -6.07
C LEU A 29 35.76 7.44 -6.87
N TYR A 30 34.59 7.50 -6.23
CA TYR A 30 33.33 7.91 -6.84
C TYR A 30 33.45 9.29 -7.49
N ASN A 31 33.99 10.29 -6.76
CA ASN A 31 34.17 11.65 -7.29
C ASN A 31 35.15 11.71 -8.48
N LYS A 32 36.11 10.78 -8.56
CA LYS A 32 37.03 10.68 -9.72
C LYS A 32 36.38 10.05 -10.94
N ILE A 33 35.53 9.04 -10.74
CA ILE A 33 34.85 8.31 -11.82
C ILE A 33 33.67 9.14 -12.37
N CYS A 34 32.94 9.81 -11.48
CA CYS A 34 31.75 10.59 -11.79
C CYS A 34 31.94 12.05 -11.33
N PRO A 35 32.72 12.86 -12.07
CA PRO A 35 32.87 14.27 -11.75
C PRO A 35 31.52 15.00 -11.86
N ARG A 36 31.18 15.77 -10.82
CA ARG A 36 29.92 16.53 -10.71
C ARG A 36 30.12 17.97 -11.19
N SER A 37 30.32 18.15 -12.50
CA SER A 37 30.59 19.47 -13.10
C SER A 37 29.48 20.48 -12.82
N GLU A 38 28.23 20.03 -12.78
CA GLU A 38 27.08 20.87 -12.48
C GLU A 38 27.08 21.40 -11.04
N VAL A 39 27.55 20.59 -10.08
CA VAL A 39 27.72 21.04 -8.68
C VAL A 39 28.89 22.00 -8.58
N GLN A 40 29.96 21.76 -9.34
CA GLN A 40 31.10 22.67 -9.40
C GLN A 40 30.71 24.05 -9.96
N GLU A 41 29.92 24.09 -11.03
CA GLU A 41 29.40 25.35 -11.61
C GLU A 41 28.52 26.11 -10.61
N LEU A 42 27.63 25.41 -9.91
CA LEU A 42 26.82 25.98 -8.84
C LEU A 42 27.70 26.54 -7.72
N PHE A 43 28.70 25.78 -7.27
CA PHE A 43 29.62 26.22 -6.22
C PHE A 43 30.38 27.48 -6.63
N VAL A 44 30.90 27.56 -7.86
CA VAL A 44 31.61 28.75 -8.38
C VAL A 44 30.69 29.97 -8.41
N LYS A 45 29.44 29.80 -8.82
CA LYS A 45 28.42 30.86 -8.79
C LYS A 45 28.18 31.36 -7.36
N LEU A 46 27.96 30.43 -6.42
CA LEU A 46 27.68 30.76 -5.02
C LEU A 46 28.90 31.34 -4.29
N SER A 47 30.11 30.85 -4.56
CA SER A 47 31.35 31.30 -3.91
C SER A 47 31.84 32.64 -4.46
N GLY A 48 31.36 33.05 -5.64
CA GLY A 48 31.86 34.23 -6.34
C GLY A 48 33.29 34.04 -6.81
N GLN A 49 33.56 32.87 -7.43
CA GLN A 49 34.89 32.46 -7.93
C GLN A 49 35.96 32.30 -6.84
N LYS A 50 35.54 32.10 -5.58
CA LYS A 50 36.44 31.74 -4.48
C LYS A 50 36.52 30.23 -4.32
N GLU A 51 37.60 29.76 -3.71
CA GLU A 51 37.82 28.34 -3.38
C GLU A 51 36.94 27.85 -2.21
N TYR A 52 36.22 28.76 -1.55
CA TYR A 52 35.36 28.48 -0.40
C TYR A 52 34.05 29.28 -0.47
N LEU A 53 32.99 28.72 0.11
CA LEU A 53 31.73 29.39 0.38
C LEU A 53 31.77 29.95 1.82
N THR A 54 31.37 31.21 2.00
CA THR A 54 31.28 31.81 3.34
C THR A 54 29.97 31.43 4.01
N ARG A 55 29.95 31.41 5.36
CA ARG A 55 28.73 31.18 6.15
C ARG A 55 27.56 32.03 5.69
N ASP A 56 27.75 33.34 5.50
CA ASP A 56 26.66 34.22 5.10
C ASP A 56 26.09 33.87 3.72
N ARG A 57 26.95 33.48 2.77
CA ARG A 57 26.51 33.04 1.43
C ARG A 57 25.79 31.70 1.48
N LEU A 58 26.26 30.78 2.33
CA LEU A 58 25.58 29.51 2.58
C LEU A 58 24.22 29.74 3.25
N THR A 59 24.13 30.60 4.26
CA THR A 59 22.86 30.98 4.91
C THR A 59 21.87 31.53 3.89
N ASN A 60 22.32 32.44 3.01
CA ASN A 60 21.46 32.99 1.95
C ASN A 60 21.01 31.89 0.98
N PHE A 61 21.91 31.01 0.55
CA PHE A 61 21.55 29.88 -0.32
C PHE A 61 20.49 28.97 0.32
N LEU A 62 20.64 28.64 1.60
CA LEU A 62 19.70 27.79 2.33
C LEU A 62 18.31 28.45 2.47
N ASN A 63 18.29 29.76 2.74
CA ASN A 63 17.04 30.48 2.99
C ASN A 63 16.31 30.95 1.73
N GLU A 64 17.05 31.23 0.64
CA GLU A 64 16.48 31.81 -0.59
C GLU A 64 16.37 30.79 -1.73
N GLU A 65 17.33 29.88 -1.89
CA GLU A 65 17.34 28.91 -3.01
C GLU A 65 16.82 27.53 -2.61
N GLN A 66 17.15 27.04 -1.41
CA GLN A 66 16.74 25.71 -0.94
C GLN A 66 15.39 25.69 -0.21
N ARG A 67 14.93 26.85 0.27
CA ARG A 67 13.68 26.95 1.03
C ARG A 67 12.47 26.97 0.09
N ASP A 68 11.46 26.17 0.39
CA ASP A 68 10.14 26.35 -0.21
C ASP A 68 9.48 27.64 0.34
N PRO A 69 9.17 28.64 -0.52
CA PRO A 69 8.64 29.93 -0.08
C PRO A 69 7.24 29.83 0.55
N ARG A 70 6.55 28.68 0.43
CA ARG A 70 5.24 28.44 1.04
C ARG A 70 5.31 28.05 2.51
N LEU A 71 6.51 27.75 3.03
CA LEU A 71 6.69 27.29 4.40
C LEU A 71 6.55 28.42 5.41
N ASN A 72 5.72 28.17 6.42
CA ASN A 72 5.53 29.09 7.53
C ASN A 72 6.85 29.30 8.31
N GLU A 73 7.22 30.56 8.52
CA GLU A 73 8.51 30.95 9.12
C GLU A 73 8.62 30.63 10.61
N ILE A 74 7.50 30.46 11.32
CA ILE A 74 7.49 30.10 12.73
C ILE A 74 7.68 28.59 12.89
N LEU A 75 6.96 27.79 12.09
CA LEU A 75 7.09 26.33 12.12
C LEU A 75 8.39 25.83 11.48
N PHE A 76 8.87 26.54 10.45
CA PHE A 76 10.10 26.24 9.73
C PHE A 76 11.00 27.48 9.77
N PRO A 77 11.71 27.74 10.88
CA PRO A 77 12.55 28.93 11.01
C PRO A 77 13.69 28.94 10.00
N PHE A 78 14.04 30.14 9.54
CA PHE A 78 15.21 30.37 8.69
C PHE A 78 16.49 29.87 9.36
N PHE A 79 17.48 29.55 8.55
CA PHE A 79 18.84 29.34 9.02
C PHE A 79 19.42 30.65 9.53
N ASP A 80 19.98 30.61 10.73
CA ASP A 80 20.78 31.67 11.30
C ASP A 80 22.27 31.30 11.26
N ASN A 81 23.13 32.22 11.70
CA ASN A 81 24.57 31.99 11.73
C ASN A 81 24.97 30.77 12.57
N THR A 82 24.26 30.51 13.67
CA THR A 82 24.57 29.38 14.56
C THR A 82 24.26 28.05 13.87
N ARG A 83 23.08 27.92 13.27
CA ARG A 83 22.65 26.71 12.55
C ARG A 83 23.50 26.47 11.32
N THR A 84 23.82 27.51 10.55
CA THR A 84 24.71 27.37 9.40
C THR A 84 26.13 26.95 9.83
N GLN A 85 26.63 27.45 10.96
CA GLN A 85 27.93 27.03 11.49
C GLN A 85 27.95 25.55 11.90
N VAL A 86 26.86 25.07 12.52
CA VAL A 86 26.70 23.64 12.85
C VAL A 86 26.71 22.79 11.58
N LEU A 87 26.01 23.23 10.52
CA LEU A 87 26.00 22.55 9.23
C LEU A 87 27.41 22.48 8.61
N ILE A 88 28.17 23.59 8.62
CA ILE A 88 29.56 23.61 8.15
C ILE A 88 30.40 22.60 8.94
N SER A 89 30.32 22.64 10.27
CA SER A 89 31.09 21.75 11.15
C SER A 89 30.76 20.27 10.97
N LYS A 90 29.57 19.94 10.44
CA LYS A 90 29.12 18.57 10.16
C LYS A 90 29.73 17.99 8.88
N TYR A 91 29.95 18.80 7.84
CA TYR A 91 30.35 18.32 6.50
C TYR A 91 31.75 18.74 6.07
N GLU A 92 32.28 19.81 6.64
CA GLU A 92 33.66 20.25 6.42
C GLU A 92 34.64 19.40 7.24
N GLN A 93 35.81 19.13 6.65
CA GLN A 93 36.88 18.36 7.28
C GLN A 93 38.10 19.23 7.61
N ASP A 94 38.27 20.37 6.93
CA ASP A 94 39.34 21.31 7.25
C ASP A 94 38.94 22.21 8.43
N ASN A 95 39.60 22.01 9.58
CA ASN A 95 39.39 22.80 10.79
C ASN A 95 39.57 24.32 10.56
N ASN A 96 40.51 24.72 9.69
CA ASN A 96 40.69 26.14 9.37
C ASN A 96 39.46 26.72 8.64
N TYR A 97 38.78 25.93 7.82
CA TYR A 97 37.53 26.34 7.20
C TYR A 97 36.39 26.37 8.21
N ILE A 98 36.28 25.36 9.08
CA ILE A 98 35.28 25.32 10.15
C ILE A 98 35.39 26.57 11.04
N ASP A 99 36.58 26.84 11.59
CA ASP A 99 36.82 27.93 12.54
C ASP A 99 36.54 29.32 11.95
N ASN A 100 36.73 29.46 10.63
CA ASN A 100 36.49 30.70 9.90
C ASN A 100 35.09 30.78 9.25
N GLY A 101 34.20 29.81 9.51
CA GLY A 101 32.85 29.77 8.92
C GLY A 101 32.88 29.68 7.39
N LYS A 102 33.74 28.80 6.86
CA LYS A 102 33.92 28.53 5.43
C LYS A 102 33.60 27.07 5.12
N MET A 103 33.15 26.83 3.89
CA MET A 103 32.84 25.50 3.37
C MET A 103 33.50 25.29 2.02
N SER A 104 34.23 24.19 1.86
CA SER A 104 34.84 23.75 0.60
C SER A 104 33.79 23.20 -0.38
N GLY A 105 34.18 23.10 -1.65
CA GLY A 105 33.32 22.47 -2.67
C GLY A 105 33.00 21.00 -2.36
N ASP A 106 33.97 20.27 -1.81
CA ASP A 106 33.77 18.89 -1.37
C ASP A 106 32.76 18.79 -0.22
N ALA A 107 32.87 19.67 0.78
CA ALA A 107 31.91 19.73 1.88
C ALA A 107 30.50 20.14 1.40
N PHE A 108 30.42 21.07 0.44
CA PHE A 108 29.16 21.47 -0.17
C PHE A 108 28.50 20.31 -0.93
N LEU A 109 29.27 19.54 -1.69
CA LEU A 109 28.78 18.34 -2.37
C LEU A 109 28.29 17.29 -1.37
N ARG A 110 29.01 17.06 -0.26
CA ARG A 110 28.57 16.15 0.81
C ARG A 110 27.24 16.60 1.42
N PHE A 111 27.08 17.91 1.65
CA PHE A 111 25.82 18.48 2.13
C PHE A 111 24.68 18.20 1.15
N LEU A 112 24.86 18.50 -0.14
CA LEU A 112 23.81 18.31 -1.16
C LEU A 112 23.36 16.85 -1.32
N MET A 113 24.23 15.89 -1.01
CA MET A 113 23.94 14.46 -1.05
C MET A 113 23.47 13.87 0.29
N SER A 114 23.34 14.70 1.32
CA SER A 114 22.97 14.25 2.66
C SER A 114 21.46 14.36 2.93
N ASP A 115 21.00 13.73 4.01
CA ASP A 115 19.61 13.77 4.44
C ASP A 115 19.11 15.19 4.79
N GLU A 116 20.02 16.13 5.11
CA GLU A 116 19.69 17.54 5.34
C GLU A 116 19.24 18.27 4.06
N ASN A 117 19.53 17.70 2.89
CA ASN A 117 19.13 18.22 1.59
C ASN A 117 18.23 17.21 0.84
N SER A 118 17.46 16.42 1.59
CA SER A 118 16.49 15.48 1.03
C SER A 118 15.43 16.23 0.20
N PRO A 119 15.06 15.74 -0.99
CA PRO A 119 14.01 16.34 -1.81
C PRO A 119 12.60 16.17 -1.20
N VAL A 120 12.47 15.40 -0.12
CA VAL A 120 11.22 15.16 0.60
C VAL A 120 11.34 15.50 2.07
N PHE A 121 10.26 16.03 2.66
CA PHE A 121 10.17 16.20 4.10
C PHE A 121 10.12 14.83 4.78
N LEU A 122 11.22 14.45 5.42
CA LEU A 122 11.35 13.15 6.08
C LEU A 122 10.25 12.93 7.14
N ASP A 123 9.87 13.99 7.88
CA ASP A 123 8.78 13.94 8.87
C ASP A 123 7.40 13.64 8.27
N ARG A 124 7.22 13.83 6.96
CA ARG A 124 5.98 13.50 6.24
C ARG A 124 5.96 12.08 5.66
N ILE A 125 7.07 11.35 5.77
CA ILE A 125 7.15 9.93 5.40
C ILE A 125 6.48 9.09 6.48
N ASP A 126 6.65 9.48 7.74
CA ASP A 126 5.92 8.88 8.86
C ASP A 126 4.45 9.31 8.86
N MET A 127 3.64 8.57 9.63
CA MET A 127 2.25 8.95 9.81
C MET A 127 2.20 10.31 10.51
N HIS A 128 1.69 11.32 9.82
CA HIS A 128 1.61 12.71 10.31
C HIS A 128 0.21 13.33 10.18
N GLN A 129 -0.71 12.67 9.47
CA GLN A 129 -2.08 13.15 9.25
C GLN A 129 -2.98 12.83 10.45
N ASP A 130 -4.02 13.63 10.66
CA ASP A 130 -5.09 13.31 11.60
C ASP A 130 -5.86 12.08 11.10
N MET A 131 -5.89 11.01 11.88
CA MET A 131 -6.55 9.74 11.56
C MET A 131 -7.84 9.51 12.37
N ASP A 132 -8.38 10.57 12.98
CA ASP A 132 -9.60 10.57 13.78
C ASP A 132 -10.81 11.20 13.07
N GLN A 133 -10.66 11.70 11.84
CA GLN A 133 -11.77 12.15 11.02
C GLN A 133 -12.60 10.96 10.50
N PRO A 134 -13.86 11.16 10.07
CA PRO A 134 -14.66 10.11 9.46
C PRO A 134 -13.99 9.49 8.23
N LEU A 135 -14.14 8.17 8.01
CA LEU A 135 -13.48 7.45 6.92
C LEU A 135 -13.69 8.06 5.52
N CYS A 136 -14.80 8.75 5.28
CA CYS A 136 -15.08 9.43 4.00
C CYS A 136 -14.23 10.68 3.73
N HIS A 137 -13.40 11.13 4.68
CA HIS A 137 -12.49 12.26 4.51
C HIS A 137 -11.13 11.87 3.93
N TYR A 138 -10.88 10.59 3.72
CA TYR A 138 -9.57 10.07 3.32
C TYR A 138 -9.60 9.51 1.90
N TYR A 139 -8.50 9.70 1.17
CA TYR A 139 -8.20 8.89 0.00
C TYR A 139 -7.70 7.52 0.46
N ILE A 140 -8.36 6.47 0.00
CA ILE A 140 -8.05 5.09 0.36
C ILE A 140 -7.39 4.41 -0.84
N ASN A 141 -6.14 3.94 -0.66
CA ASN A 141 -5.44 3.16 -1.68
C ASN A 141 -6.26 1.88 -1.98
N SER A 142 -6.71 1.74 -3.22
CA SER A 142 -7.73 0.76 -3.63
C SER A 142 -7.29 0.00 -4.89
N SER A 143 -7.53 -1.31 -4.91
CA SER A 143 -7.22 -2.21 -6.00
C SER A 143 -8.52 -2.73 -6.63
N HIS A 144 -8.55 -2.78 -7.96
CA HIS A 144 -9.66 -3.31 -8.75
C HIS A 144 -9.29 -4.67 -9.33
N ASN A 145 -10.23 -5.61 -9.34
CA ASN A 145 -10.02 -7.01 -9.75
C ASN A 145 -8.70 -7.57 -9.21
N THR A 146 -8.51 -7.45 -7.89
CA THR A 146 -7.22 -7.68 -7.20
C THR A 146 -6.61 -9.04 -7.51
N TYR A 147 -7.43 -10.06 -7.73
CA TYR A 147 -7.03 -11.43 -8.05
C TYR A 147 -6.30 -11.57 -9.40
N LEU A 148 -6.47 -10.65 -10.36
CA LEU A 148 -5.86 -10.75 -11.68
C LEU A 148 -4.39 -10.28 -11.67
N THR A 149 -3.48 -11.12 -12.16
CA THR A 149 -2.05 -10.75 -12.32
C THR A 149 -1.72 -10.20 -13.71
N GLY A 150 -2.73 -9.96 -14.56
CA GLY A 150 -2.52 -9.63 -15.95
C GLY A 150 -3.77 -9.12 -16.64
N ARG A 151 -4.07 -9.66 -17.83
CA ARG A 151 -5.16 -9.19 -18.69
C ARG A 151 -6.54 -9.47 -18.07
N GLN A 152 -7.51 -8.62 -18.39
CA GLN A 152 -8.91 -8.81 -18.01
C GLN A 152 -9.57 -10.02 -18.71
N TYR A 153 -9.03 -10.47 -19.85
CA TYR A 153 -9.52 -11.64 -20.59
C TYR A 153 -8.39 -12.64 -20.78
N GLY A 154 -8.66 -13.93 -20.49
CA GLY A 154 -7.66 -15.00 -20.56
C GLY A 154 -6.50 -14.81 -19.55
N GLY A 155 -6.72 -14.00 -18.51
CA GLY A 155 -5.73 -13.70 -17.48
C GLY A 155 -5.59 -14.82 -16.45
N LYS A 156 -4.50 -14.77 -15.68
CA LYS A 156 -4.32 -15.65 -14.53
C LYS A 156 -4.84 -14.95 -13.28
N SER A 157 -5.65 -15.66 -12.51
CA SER A 157 -6.00 -15.30 -11.15
C SER A 157 -5.00 -15.94 -10.18
N SER A 158 -4.67 -15.24 -9.10
CA SER A 158 -3.75 -15.72 -8.08
C SER A 158 -4.25 -15.34 -6.68
N SER A 159 -3.96 -16.17 -5.68
CA SER A 159 -4.15 -15.80 -4.27
C SER A 159 -2.98 -14.95 -3.75
N GLU A 160 -1.76 -15.19 -4.23
CA GLU A 160 -0.54 -14.47 -3.82
C GLU A 160 -0.59 -12.97 -4.14
N ILE A 161 -1.30 -12.56 -5.19
CA ILE A 161 -1.38 -11.13 -5.55
C ILE A 161 -2.08 -10.30 -4.46
N TYR A 162 -3.01 -10.89 -3.70
CA TYR A 162 -3.61 -10.22 -2.54
C TYR A 162 -2.58 -9.87 -1.48
N ARG A 163 -1.64 -10.79 -1.21
CA ARG A 163 -0.51 -10.55 -0.30
C ARG A 163 0.35 -9.38 -0.78
N GLN A 164 0.73 -9.38 -2.06
CA GLN A 164 1.56 -8.31 -2.64
C GLN A 164 0.85 -6.95 -2.58
N VAL A 165 -0.43 -6.90 -2.91
CA VAL A 165 -1.25 -5.67 -2.88
C VAL A 165 -1.43 -5.15 -1.46
N LEU A 166 -1.64 -6.01 -0.46
CA LEU A 166 -1.73 -5.58 0.94
C LEU A 166 -0.37 -5.12 1.49
N LEU A 167 0.73 -5.77 1.11
CA LEU A 167 2.09 -5.39 1.48
C LEU A 167 2.55 -4.07 0.85
N SER A 168 1.99 -3.67 -0.30
CA SER A 168 2.23 -2.35 -0.87
C SER A 168 1.44 -1.23 -0.17
N GLY A 169 0.59 -1.57 0.80
CA GLY A 169 -0.21 -0.63 1.59
C GLY A 169 -1.62 -0.39 1.06
N CYS A 170 -2.10 -1.17 0.09
CA CYS A 170 -3.49 -1.09 -0.37
C CYS A 170 -4.47 -1.46 0.75
N ARG A 171 -5.57 -0.72 0.90
CA ARG A 171 -6.56 -0.85 1.99
C ARG A 171 -7.97 -1.20 1.50
N CYS A 172 -8.21 -1.23 0.20
CA CYS A 172 -9.47 -1.71 -0.37
C CYS A 172 -9.17 -2.69 -1.52
N ILE A 173 -9.64 -3.92 -1.41
CA ILE A 173 -9.35 -5.00 -2.36
C ILE A 173 -10.64 -5.68 -2.82
N GLU A 174 -10.63 -6.21 -4.03
CA GLU A 174 -11.83 -6.73 -4.70
C GLU A 174 -11.82 -8.26 -4.82
N LEU A 175 -12.99 -8.88 -4.61
CA LEU A 175 -13.21 -10.33 -4.68
C LEU A 175 -14.47 -10.62 -5.50
N ASP A 176 -14.27 -11.12 -6.72
CA ASP A 176 -15.37 -11.51 -7.62
C ASP A 176 -15.71 -12.97 -7.36
N CYS A 177 -16.74 -13.20 -6.56
CA CYS A 177 -17.06 -14.51 -6.00
C CYS A 177 -18.08 -15.24 -6.87
N TRP A 178 -17.75 -16.46 -7.29
CA TRP A 178 -18.58 -17.33 -8.13
C TRP A 178 -18.71 -18.73 -7.53
N ASP A 179 -19.76 -19.45 -7.91
CA ASP A 179 -19.86 -20.88 -7.61
C ASP A 179 -18.81 -21.66 -8.41
N GLY A 180 -18.04 -22.53 -7.73
CA GLY A 180 -17.12 -23.44 -8.38
C GLY A 180 -17.85 -24.43 -9.29
N THR A 181 -17.18 -24.81 -10.39
CA THR A 181 -17.69 -25.74 -11.40
C THR A 181 -16.74 -26.91 -11.60
N GLY A 182 -17.21 -28.00 -12.24
CA GLY A 182 -16.39 -29.19 -12.48
C GLY A 182 -15.86 -29.79 -11.17
N GLU A 183 -14.53 -29.90 -11.06
CA GLU A 183 -13.83 -30.43 -9.89
C GLU A 183 -13.97 -29.53 -8.64
N ASN A 184 -14.29 -28.24 -8.82
CA ASN A 184 -14.48 -27.26 -7.74
C ASN A 184 -15.95 -27.13 -7.31
N LYS A 185 -16.83 -28.01 -7.80
CA LYS A 185 -18.27 -27.93 -7.51
C LYS A 185 -18.52 -27.94 -6.02
N GLY A 186 -19.32 -26.99 -5.56
CA GLY A 186 -19.69 -26.86 -4.15
C GLY A 186 -18.74 -26.00 -3.32
N GLU A 187 -17.65 -25.47 -3.87
CA GLU A 187 -16.80 -24.49 -3.20
C GLU A 187 -16.91 -23.10 -3.87
N PRO A 188 -16.85 -22.00 -3.10
CA PRO A 188 -16.76 -20.65 -3.66
C PRO A 188 -15.36 -20.39 -4.24
N ILE A 189 -15.33 -19.82 -5.43
CA ILE A 189 -14.10 -19.44 -6.15
C ILE A 189 -14.08 -17.94 -6.45
N ILE A 190 -12.90 -17.43 -6.81
CA ILE A 190 -12.71 -16.07 -7.31
C ILE A 190 -12.18 -16.12 -8.73
N THR A 191 -12.85 -15.40 -9.63
CA THR A 191 -12.49 -15.32 -11.06
C THR A 191 -13.20 -14.15 -11.73
N HIS A 192 -12.71 -13.76 -12.91
CA HIS A 192 -13.42 -12.79 -13.75
C HIS A 192 -14.43 -13.55 -14.62
N GLY A 193 -15.71 -13.48 -14.21
CA GLY A 193 -16.79 -14.24 -14.81
C GLY A 193 -16.88 -14.06 -16.33
N LYS A 194 -17.08 -15.15 -17.06
CA LYS A 194 -17.22 -15.18 -18.54
C LYS A 194 -16.01 -14.66 -19.32
N ALA A 195 -14.85 -14.44 -18.68
CA ALA A 195 -13.65 -13.88 -19.30
C ALA A 195 -12.52 -14.89 -19.57
N MET A 196 -12.78 -16.19 -19.40
CA MET A 196 -11.79 -17.29 -19.55
C MET A 196 -10.53 -17.12 -18.69
N CYS A 197 -10.65 -16.50 -17.51
CA CYS A 197 -9.55 -16.41 -16.55
C CYS A 197 -9.46 -17.71 -15.73
N THR A 198 -8.31 -17.96 -15.11
CA THR A 198 -8.18 -19.09 -14.16
C THR A 198 -8.90 -18.78 -12.86
N ASP A 199 -9.24 -19.80 -12.09
CA ASP A 199 -9.94 -19.67 -10.82
C ASP A 199 -8.97 -19.86 -9.65
N VAL A 200 -9.28 -19.22 -8.52
CA VAL A 200 -8.64 -19.50 -7.22
C VAL A 200 -9.70 -19.73 -6.16
N PHE A 201 -9.42 -20.58 -5.17
CA PHE A 201 -10.37 -20.80 -4.09
C PHE A 201 -10.52 -19.54 -3.23
N PHE A 202 -11.76 -19.19 -2.91
CA PHE A 202 -12.08 -18.06 -2.03
C PHE A 202 -11.40 -18.23 -0.66
N LYS A 203 -11.41 -19.46 -0.12
CA LYS A 203 -10.78 -19.80 1.16
C LYS A 203 -9.28 -19.50 1.20
N ASP A 204 -8.56 -19.82 0.13
CA ASP A 204 -7.11 -19.58 0.03
C ASP A 204 -6.81 -18.07 -0.01
N VAL A 205 -7.64 -17.30 -0.72
CA VAL A 205 -7.54 -15.83 -0.74
C VAL A 205 -7.74 -15.25 0.66
N LEU A 206 -8.70 -15.75 1.44
CA LEU A 206 -8.90 -15.28 2.82
C LEU A 206 -7.68 -15.54 3.71
N TYR A 207 -6.99 -16.67 3.55
CA TYR A 207 -5.74 -16.92 4.29
C TYR A 207 -4.64 -15.93 3.93
N GLN A 208 -4.47 -15.62 2.64
CA GLN A 208 -3.50 -14.60 2.21
C GLN A 208 -3.83 -13.23 2.80
N ILE A 209 -5.12 -12.86 2.82
CA ILE A 209 -5.57 -11.60 3.42
C ILE A 209 -5.31 -11.59 4.93
N ARG A 210 -5.70 -12.65 5.66
CA ARG A 210 -5.50 -12.76 7.12
C ARG A 210 -4.04 -12.53 7.50
N ASP A 211 -3.12 -13.14 6.75
CA ASP A 211 -1.70 -13.14 7.08
C ASP A 211 -1.02 -11.80 6.76
N THR A 212 -1.62 -10.96 5.92
CA THR A 212 -0.95 -9.77 5.36
C THR A 212 -1.72 -8.46 5.53
N ALA A 213 -3.00 -8.50 5.89
CA ALA A 213 -3.89 -7.34 6.00
C ALA A 213 -3.25 -6.19 6.81
N PHE A 214 -2.59 -6.52 7.92
CA PHE A 214 -2.02 -5.53 8.84
C PHE A 214 -0.49 -5.54 8.92
N ALA A 215 0.20 -6.23 8.01
CA ALA A 215 1.66 -6.38 8.07
C ALA A 215 2.44 -5.07 7.82
N ARG A 216 1.83 -4.11 7.11
CA ARG A 216 2.45 -2.82 6.75
C ARG A 216 1.66 -1.60 7.19
N SER A 217 0.44 -1.78 7.68
CA SER A 217 -0.43 -0.70 8.17
C SER A 217 -1.51 -1.30 9.07
N ASP A 218 -1.71 -0.70 10.24
CA ASP A 218 -2.75 -1.11 11.19
C ASP A 218 -4.15 -0.58 10.85
N PHE A 219 -4.28 0.28 9.84
CA PHE A 219 -5.55 0.86 9.43
C PHE A 219 -6.47 -0.18 8.75
N PRO A 220 -7.80 0.03 8.78
CA PRO A 220 -8.77 -0.94 8.30
C PRO A 220 -8.55 -1.39 6.86
N VAL A 221 -8.93 -2.63 6.58
CA VAL A 221 -8.99 -3.19 5.22
C VAL A 221 -10.46 -3.39 4.82
N ILE A 222 -10.82 -2.94 3.63
CA ILE A 222 -12.15 -3.08 3.04
C ILE A 222 -12.08 -4.15 1.96
N LEU A 223 -12.94 -5.16 2.03
CA LEU A 223 -13.10 -6.14 0.97
C LEU A 223 -14.36 -5.80 0.16
N SER A 224 -14.20 -5.46 -1.11
CA SER A 224 -15.30 -5.22 -2.06
C SER A 224 -15.70 -6.55 -2.69
N PHE A 225 -16.88 -7.05 -2.34
CA PHE A 225 -17.37 -8.32 -2.86
C PHE A 225 -18.27 -8.08 -4.08
N GLU A 226 -17.93 -8.69 -5.22
CA GLU A 226 -18.85 -8.88 -6.34
C GLU A 226 -19.41 -10.30 -6.28
N ASN A 227 -20.57 -10.46 -5.66
CA ASN A 227 -21.13 -11.76 -5.30
C ASN A 227 -22.09 -12.31 -6.36
N HIS A 228 -21.72 -13.45 -6.96
CA HIS A 228 -22.51 -14.24 -7.92
C HIS A 228 -22.77 -15.68 -7.44
N CYS A 229 -22.45 -15.99 -6.18
CA CYS A 229 -22.61 -17.33 -5.62
C CYS A 229 -24.07 -17.70 -5.33
N SER A 230 -24.37 -18.99 -5.36
CA SER A 230 -25.57 -19.59 -4.80
C SER A 230 -25.69 -19.36 -3.29
N LYS A 231 -26.87 -19.60 -2.72
CA LYS A 231 -27.10 -19.43 -1.27
C LYS A 231 -26.19 -20.32 -0.42
N SER A 232 -26.01 -21.58 -0.83
CA SER A 232 -25.15 -22.53 -0.12
C SER A 232 -23.70 -22.03 -0.06
N ASN A 233 -23.16 -21.54 -1.19
CA ASN A 233 -21.82 -20.96 -1.21
C ASN A 233 -21.72 -19.62 -0.49
N GLN A 234 -22.77 -18.79 -0.47
CA GLN A 234 -22.79 -17.57 0.35
C GLN A 234 -22.70 -17.90 1.86
N LEU A 235 -23.38 -18.96 2.32
CA LEU A 235 -23.26 -19.47 3.70
C LEU A 235 -21.82 -19.94 4.00
N LYS A 236 -21.21 -20.70 3.08
CA LYS A 236 -19.81 -21.11 3.20
C LYS A 236 -18.85 -19.92 3.24
N MET A 237 -19.04 -18.93 2.37
CA MET A 237 -18.23 -17.70 2.36
C MET A 237 -18.32 -16.97 3.69
N ALA A 238 -19.54 -16.80 4.24
CA ALA A 238 -19.74 -16.17 5.54
C ALA A 238 -19.00 -16.92 6.65
N LYS A 239 -19.14 -18.25 6.68
CA LYS A 239 -18.44 -19.12 7.64
C LYS A 239 -16.93 -19.00 7.51
N TYR A 240 -16.38 -19.06 6.30
CA TYR A 240 -14.94 -18.90 6.08
C TYR A 240 -14.44 -17.53 6.53
N CYS A 241 -15.17 -16.43 6.26
CA CYS A 241 -14.79 -15.12 6.77
C CYS A 241 -14.77 -15.09 8.31
N MET A 242 -15.79 -15.64 8.98
CA MET A 242 -15.85 -15.68 10.44
C MET A 242 -14.74 -16.54 11.05
N ASP A 243 -14.52 -17.74 10.51
CA ASP A 243 -13.53 -18.69 11.04
C ASP A 243 -12.10 -18.22 10.79
N ILE A 244 -11.81 -17.65 9.62
CA ILE A 244 -10.44 -17.28 9.21
C ILE A 244 -10.03 -15.92 9.77
N PHE A 245 -10.93 -14.92 9.71
CA PHE A 245 -10.61 -13.57 10.18
C PHE A 245 -10.85 -13.40 11.69
N GLY A 246 -11.77 -14.17 12.28
CA GLY A 246 -12.08 -14.09 13.70
C GLY A 246 -12.32 -12.64 14.16
N ASP A 247 -11.60 -12.22 15.19
CA ASP A 247 -11.72 -10.88 15.78
C ASP A 247 -11.30 -9.74 14.85
N MET A 248 -10.56 -10.02 13.77
CA MET A 248 -10.25 -9.00 12.75
C MET A 248 -11.52 -8.61 11.99
N LEU A 249 -12.50 -9.50 11.87
CA LEU A 249 -13.73 -9.22 11.16
C LEU A 249 -14.62 -8.27 11.97
N LEU A 250 -15.03 -7.16 11.37
CA LEU A 250 -16.03 -6.29 11.99
C LEU A 250 -17.44 -6.80 11.67
N THR A 251 -17.99 -7.59 12.60
CA THR A 251 -19.29 -8.27 12.44
C THR A 251 -20.48 -7.46 12.94
N LYS A 252 -20.24 -6.46 13.80
CA LYS A 252 -21.26 -5.59 14.38
C LYS A 252 -20.85 -4.12 14.28
N PRO A 253 -21.82 -3.19 14.25
CA PRO A 253 -21.54 -1.77 14.40
C PRO A 253 -20.81 -1.49 15.70
N LEU A 254 -20.04 -0.41 15.73
CA LEU A 254 -19.47 0.10 16.98
C LEU A 254 -20.57 0.81 17.77
N ASP A 255 -20.57 0.66 19.10
CA ASP A 255 -21.61 1.23 19.97
C ASP A 255 -21.71 2.76 19.85
N ASP A 256 -20.58 3.44 19.62
CA ASP A 256 -20.45 4.88 19.40
C ASP A 256 -20.77 5.33 17.96
N PHE A 257 -20.95 4.38 17.03
CA PHE A 257 -21.31 4.65 15.64
C PHE A 257 -22.48 3.78 15.19
N PRO A 258 -23.68 4.01 15.74
CA PRO A 258 -24.87 3.27 15.37
C PRO A 258 -25.26 3.56 13.91
N LEU A 259 -26.00 2.62 13.35
CA LEU A 259 -26.34 2.55 11.94
C LEU A 259 -27.54 3.41 11.55
N GLU A 260 -27.50 4.68 11.93
CA GLU A 260 -28.62 5.60 11.83
C GLU A 260 -28.30 6.78 10.88
N PRO A 261 -29.30 7.32 10.16
CA PRO A 261 -29.10 8.49 9.31
C PRO A 261 -28.53 9.68 10.09
N GLY A 262 -27.50 10.31 9.54
CA GLY A 262 -26.86 11.48 10.16
C GLY A 262 -25.71 11.17 11.12
N VAL A 263 -25.54 9.91 11.54
CA VAL A 263 -24.34 9.47 12.28
C VAL A 263 -23.16 9.39 11.31
N PRO A 264 -21.99 9.97 11.59
CA PRO A 264 -20.83 9.92 10.69
C PRO A 264 -20.18 8.52 10.65
N LEU A 265 -19.33 8.29 9.67
CA LEU A 265 -18.46 7.11 9.61
C LEU A 265 -17.46 7.09 10.78
N PRO A 266 -17.13 5.90 11.33
CA PRO A 266 -15.99 5.78 12.24
C PRO A 266 -14.69 6.21 11.58
N SER A 267 -13.73 6.66 12.38
CA SER A 267 -12.41 7.03 11.89
C SER A 267 -11.52 5.81 11.59
N PRO A 268 -10.46 5.96 10.78
CA PRO A 268 -9.45 4.93 10.61
C PRO A 268 -8.86 4.42 11.94
N ASN A 269 -8.64 5.31 12.92
CA ASN A 269 -8.16 4.94 14.25
C ASN A 269 -9.14 4.05 15.01
N ARG A 270 -10.45 4.35 14.95
CA ARG A 270 -11.50 3.52 15.59
C ARG A 270 -11.64 2.14 14.95
N LEU A 271 -11.25 2.01 13.69
CA LEU A 271 -11.32 0.78 12.90
C LEU A 271 -9.97 0.06 12.76
N ARG A 272 -8.98 0.37 13.60
CA ARG A 272 -7.67 -0.29 13.54
C ARG A 272 -7.79 -1.80 13.65
N ARG A 273 -7.04 -2.49 12.78
CA ARG A 273 -6.98 -3.94 12.67
C ARG A 273 -8.34 -4.60 12.42
N LYS A 274 -9.27 -3.87 11.81
CA LYS A 274 -10.57 -4.39 11.38
C LYS A 274 -10.64 -4.60 9.87
N ILE A 275 -11.27 -5.69 9.49
CA ILE A 275 -11.65 -6.04 8.13
C ILE A 275 -13.14 -5.74 7.98
N LEU A 276 -13.45 -4.83 7.08
CA LEU A 276 -14.79 -4.45 6.67
C LEU A 276 -15.08 -5.13 5.33
N ILE A 277 -16.34 -5.40 5.03
CA ILE A 277 -16.73 -5.99 3.77
C ILE A 277 -17.90 -5.16 3.24
N LYS A 278 -17.72 -4.75 2.00
CA LYS A 278 -18.70 -4.06 1.18
C LYS A 278 -19.37 -5.12 0.32
N ASN A 279 -20.64 -5.42 0.61
CA ASN A 279 -21.49 -6.30 -0.18
C ASN A 279 -22.93 -5.75 -0.20
N LYS A 280 -23.80 -6.35 -1.03
CA LYS A 280 -25.23 -6.03 -1.04
C LYS A 280 -25.88 -6.44 0.28
N ARG A 281 -26.75 -5.58 0.81
CA ARG A 281 -27.45 -5.77 2.08
C ARG A 281 -28.94 -6.04 1.88
N LEU A 282 -29.49 -6.84 2.78
CA LEU A 282 -30.93 -7.07 2.92
C LEU A 282 -31.60 -5.97 3.74
N LYS A 283 -32.94 -6.02 3.82
CA LYS A 283 -33.68 -5.22 4.79
C LYS A 283 -33.30 -5.66 6.23
N PRO A 284 -33.17 -4.73 7.20
CA PRO A 284 -32.68 -5.04 8.54
C PRO A 284 -33.46 -6.14 9.28
N GLU A 285 -34.77 -6.20 9.11
CA GLU A 285 -35.63 -7.20 9.76
C GLU A 285 -35.32 -8.63 9.27
N ILE A 286 -35.10 -8.78 7.96
CA ILE A 286 -34.78 -10.07 7.32
C ILE A 286 -33.37 -10.50 7.71
N GLU A 287 -32.43 -9.54 7.73
CA GLU A 287 -31.04 -9.77 8.12
C GLU A 287 -30.93 -10.31 9.54
N LYS A 288 -31.64 -9.70 10.51
CA LYS A 288 -31.62 -10.15 11.90
C LYS A 288 -32.12 -11.58 12.05
N HIS A 289 -33.25 -11.91 11.41
CA HIS A 289 -33.83 -13.24 11.49
C HIS A 289 -32.87 -14.32 10.95
N GLN A 290 -32.22 -14.04 9.83
CA GLN A 290 -31.31 -15.00 9.20
C GLN A 290 -29.94 -15.09 9.86
N LEU A 291 -29.46 -14.00 10.44
CA LEU A 291 -28.29 -14.03 11.31
C LEU A 291 -28.53 -14.99 12.47
N ASP A 292 -29.68 -14.85 13.14
CA ASP A 292 -30.04 -15.70 14.27
C ASP A 292 -30.16 -17.17 13.83
N GLN A 293 -30.72 -17.43 12.64
CA GLN A 293 -30.79 -18.77 12.07
C GLN A 293 -29.40 -19.33 11.76
N PHE A 294 -28.55 -18.58 11.07
CA PHE A 294 -27.18 -18.98 10.71
C PHE A 294 -26.33 -19.31 11.95
N LEU A 295 -26.41 -18.47 12.99
CA LEU A 295 -25.66 -18.70 14.24
C LEU A 295 -26.18 -19.90 15.02
N ARG A 296 -27.46 -20.26 14.87
CA ARG A 296 -28.07 -21.46 15.47
C ARG A 296 -27.74 -22.73 14.70
N GLU A 297 -27.78 -22.68 13.37
CA GLU A 297 -27.52 -23.80 12.45
C GLU A 297 -26.01 -24.02 12.19
N GLY A 298 -25.13 -23.23 12.80
CA GLY A 298 -23.68 -23.25 12.61
C GLY A 298 -22.92 -24.54 13.02
N LYS A 299 -23.61 -25.64 13.35
CA LYS A 299 -23.04 -26.98 13.40
C LYS A 299 -23.52 -27.72 12.15
N LEU A 300 -22.60 -27.95 11.21
CA LEU A 300 -22.87 -28.83 10.07
C LEU A 300 -23.05 -30.26 10.63
N ASP A 301 -24.27 -30.78 10.62
CA ASP A 301 -24.45 -32.22 10.51
C ASP A 301 -24.19 -32.56 9.04
N GLU A 302 -23.22 -33.45 8.80
CA GLU A 302 -22.73 -33.82 7.46
C GLU A 302 -23.73 -34.66 6.62
N GLU A 303 -25.00 -34.79 7.01
CA GLU A 303 -25.86 -35.88 6.49
C GLU A 303 -27.00 -35.51 5.51
N ASP A 304 -27.29 -34.25 5.22
CA ASP A 304 -28.39 -33.94 4.28
C ASP A 304 -27.92 -33.59 2.86
N GLU A 305 -27.31 -34.58 2.17
CA GLU A 305 -27.42 -34.68 0.72
C GLU A 305 -28.82 -35.22 0.36
N ILE A 306 -29.83 -34.34 0.37
CA ILE A 306 -31.10 -34.67 -0.27
C ILE A 306 -30.95 -34.38 -1.77
N ALA A 307 -30.82 -35.45 -2.55
CA ALA A 307 -30.87 -35.44 -4.00
C ALA A 307 -32.26 -34.99 -4.48
N GLU A 308 -32.36 -33.80 -5.08
CA GLU A 308 -33.54 -33.43 -5.86
C GLU A 308 -33.32 -33.75 -7.34
N THR A 309 -34.02 -34.79 -7.81
CA THR A 309 -34.23 -35.08 -9.23
C THR A 309 -35.15 -34.03 -9.87
N PRO A 310 -34.94 -33.69 -11.16
CA PRO A 310 -35.69 -32.63 -11.82
C PRO A 310 -37.02 -33.13 -12.37
N GLU A 311 -38.14 -32.54 -11.95
CA GLU A 311 -39.38 -32.54 -12.71
C GLU A 311 -39.74 -31.12 -13.16
N VAL A 312 -39.95 -31.00 -14.47
CA VAL A 312 -40.31 -29.78 -15.21
C VAL A 312 -41.81 -29.77 -15.45
N VAL A 313 -42.54 -28.76 -14.97
CA VAL A 313 -43.81 -28.33 -15.59
C VAL A 313 -44.03 -26.81 -15.39
N GLY A 314 -44.17 -26.08 -16.51
CA GLY A 314 -45.28 -25.14 -16.73
C GLY A 314 -45.12 -23.66 -16.37
N GLU A 315 -44.66 -22.89 -17.37
CA GLU A 315 -44.85 -21.47 -17.76
C GLU A 315 -45.62 -20.43 -16.89
N ASP A 316 -45.03 -19.22 -16.99
CA ASP A 316 -45.59 -17.85 -16.91
C ASP A 316 -45.95 -17.19 -15.57
N SER A 317 -45.02 -16.33 -15.08
CA SER A 317 -45.21 -14.87 -15.05
C SER A 317 -44.13 -14.10 -14.26
N VAL A 318 -43.48 -13.14 -14.94
CA VAL A 318 -43.04 -11.82 -14.47
C VAL A 318 -42.06 -11.68 -13.27
N SER A 319 -40.87 -11.17 -13.63
CA SER A 319 -39.89 -10.36 -12.87
C SER A 319 -38.70 -11.07 -12.20
N PRO A 320 -37.44 -10.67 -12.52
CA PRO A 320 -36.24 -11.26 -11.94
C PRO A 320 -36.05 -10.73 -10.52
N ARG A 321 -36.58 -11.44 -9.52
CA ARG A 321 -36.26 -11.16 -8.12
C ARG A 321 -34.83 -11.61 -7.83
N LYS A 322 -33.86 -10.71 -8.05
CA LYS A 322 -32.49 -10.83 -7.54
C LYS A 322 -32.55 -10.79 -6.00
N PHE A 323 -32.58 -11.94 -5.36
CA PHE A 323 -32.46 -12.08 -3.91
C PHE A 323 -30.99 -12.29 -3.55
N SER A 324 -30.41 -11.35 -2.80
CA SER A 324 -29.04 -11.41 -2.27
C SER A 324 -29.12 -11.84 -0.81
N PHE A 325 -28.40 -12.89 -0.41
CA PHE A 325 -28.51 -13.47 0.93
C PHE A 325 -27.14 -13.81 1.53
N LEU A 326 -26.84 -13.13 2.63
CA LEU A 326 -25.74 -13.37 3.57
C LEU A 326 -24.33 -12.97 3.11
N LEU A 327 -23.90 -11.80 3.60
CA LEU A 327 -22.59 -11.64 4.21
C LEU A 327 -22.70 -10.50 5.23
N LEU A 328 -22.73 -10.87 6.51
CA LEU A 328 -22.79 -9.96 7.65
C LEU A 328 -21.58 -9.08 7.71
N LEU A 329 -21.62 -7.87 7.15
CA LEU A 329 -20.58 -6.90 7.40
C LEU A 329 -21.10 -5.48 7.36
N VAL A 330 -20.55 -4.74 8.33
CA VAL A 330 -20.41 -3.29 8.44
C VAL A 330 -21.20 -2.54 7.39
N ASN A 331 -22.24 -1.87 7.87
CA ASN A 331 -22.94 -0.85 7.11
C ASN A 331 -21.99 -0.04 6.25
N GLY A 332 -22.09 -0.30 4.94
CA GLY A 332 -21.61 0.62 3.94
C GLY A 332 -22.37 1.93 4.12
N TYR A 333 -21.72 2.87 4.79
CA TYR A 333 -21.79 4.23 4.29
C TYR A 333 -21.27 4.20 2.87
N PHE A 334 -22.05 4.77 1.96
CA PHE A 334 -21.62 4.97 0.59
C PHE A 334 -20.34 5.81 0.59
N LEU A 335 -19.19 5.18 0.37
CA LEU A 335 -18.14 5.81 -0.42
C LEU A 335 -18.63 5.74 -1.88
N LYS A 336 -19.39 6.76 -2.29
CA LYS A 336 -19.47 7.10 -3.71
C LYS A 336 -18.07 7.57 -4.12
N CYS A 337 -17.17 6.64 -4.44
CA CYS A 337 -16.15 6.97 -5.41
C CYS A 337 -16.91 7.25 -6.70
N GLY A 338 -16.84 8.50 -7.16
CA GLY A 338 -17.47 8.93 -8.40
C GLY A 338 -17.17 7.95 -9.52
N ASN A 339 -18.15 7.77 -10.40
CA ASN A 339 -18.01 7.00 -11.63
C ASN A 339 -16.59 7.13 -12.17
N ALA A 340 -15.84 6.02 -12.18
CA ALA A 340 -14.76 5.89 -13.12
C ALA A 340 -15.42 6.08 -14.49
N LEU A 341 -15.07 7.19 -15.14
CA LEU A 341 -15.45 7.48 -16.51
C LEU A 341 -15.08 6.26 -17.35
N HIS A 342 -16.09 5.56 -17.87
CA HIS A 342 -15.96 4.71 -19.05
C HIS A 342 -15.79 5.57 -20.29
#